data_AF-A0A8B9IG51-F1
#
_entry.id   AF-A0A8B9IG51-F1
#
_cell.length_a   1.000
_cell.length_b   1.000
_cell.length_c   1.000
_cell.angle_alpha   90.00
_cell.angle_beta   90.00
_cell.angle_gamma   90.00
#
_symmetry.space_group_name_H-M   'P 1'
#
loop_
_entity.id
_entity.type
_entity.pdbx_description
1 polymer ?
#
loop_
_entity_poly.entity_id
_entity_poly.type
_entity_poly.pdbx_seq_one_letter_code
_entity_poly.pdbx_strand_id
1 'polypeptide(L)'
;HKMAAARAARAARRARWVFDIFVADVPWTVSSSECLKEYFSQFGAVQRCQLPFDKDTGFHKRYCLIKCASPEDVQNILQKDSHILEGSKVIDVNSFNEIT
;
A
#
# COMPACT_ATOMS: atom_id res chain seq x y z
N HIS A 1 34.08 0.18 -10.48
CA HIS A 1 33.00 0.83 -9.69
C HIS A 1 31.58 0.39 -10.12
N LYS A 2 31.26 -0.91 -10.22
CA LYS A 2 29.87 -1.41 -10.48
C LYS A 2 29.22 -2.10 -9.27
N MET A 3 30.04 -2.61 -8.34
CA MET A 3 29.58 -3.35 -7.16
C MET A 3 28.90 -2.48 -6.08
N ALA A 4 29.31 -1.22 -5.92
CA ALA A 4 28.74 -0.30 -4.93
C ALA A 4 27.31 0.15 -5.29
N ALA A 5 27.06 0.44 -6.57
CA ALA A 5 25.74 0.83 -7.07
C ALA A 5 24.71 -0.31 -6.96
N ALA A 6 25.13 -1.55 -7.19
CA ALA A 6 24.27 -2.73 -7.02
C ALA A 6 23.86 -2.97 -5.56
N ARG A 7 24.78 -2.76 -4.60
CA ARG A 7 24.48 -2.84 -3.16
C ARG A 7 23.54 -1.72 -2.73
N ALA A 8 23.76 -0.50 -3.19
CA ALA A 8 22.89 0.64 -2.92
C ALA A 8 21.48 0.46 -3.51
N ALA A 9 21.37 -0.04 -4.74
CA ALA A 9 20.07 -0.34 -5.36
C ALA A 9 19.32 -1.47 -4.63
N ARG A 10 20.03 -2.47 -4.11
CA ARG A 10 19.42 -3.55 -3.31
C ARG A 10 18.98 -3.07 -1.93
N ALA A 11 19.76 -2.20 -1.29
CA ALA A 11 19.40 -1.55 -0.04
C ALA A 11 18.22 -0.58 -0.21
N ALA A 12 18.22 0.24 -1.27
CA ALA A 12 17.10 1.12 -1.61
C ALA A 12 15.83 0.34 -1.97
N ARG A 13 15.95 -0.81 -2.64
CA ARG A 13 14.83 -1.73 -2.88
C ARG A 13 14.24 -2.34 -1.60
N ARG A 14 15.05 -2.51 -0.54
CA ARG A 14 14.58 -2.94 0.79
C ARG A 14 14.00 -1.77 1.59
N ALA A 15 14.65 -0.60 1.55
CA ALA A 15 14.23 0.59 2.29
C ALA A 15 12.99 1.26 1.69
N ARG A 16 12.70 1.09 0.39
CA ARG A 16 11.55 1.74 -0.26
C ARG A 16 10.21 1.33 0.34
N TRP A 17 10.13 0.16 0.99
CA TRP A 17 8.89 -0.40 1.51
C TRP A 17 8.69 -0.22 3.01
N VAL A 18 9.61 0.48 3.69
CA VAL A 18 9.49 0.72 5.15
C VAL A 18 8.30 1.65 5.46
N PHE A 19 7.89 2.45 4.48
CA PHE A 19 6.79 3.42 4.58
C PHE A 19 5.62 3.08 3.66
N ASP A 20 5.74 2.02 2.86
CA ASP A 20 4.77 1.69 1.82
C ASP A 20 4.02 0.41 2.20
N ILE A 21 2.70 0.47 2.08
CA ILE A 21 1.74 -0.59 2.36
C ILE A 21 1.14 -1.05 1.05
N PHE A 22 1.17 -2.36 0.81
CA PHE A 22 0.45 -2.96 -0.29
C PHE A 22 -0.91 -3.45 0.21
N VAL A 23 -1.97 -2.99 -0.47
CA VAL A 23 -3.34 -3.38 -0.19
C VAL A 23 -3.86 -4.19 -1.36
N ALA A 24 -4.11 -5.47 -1.14
CA ALA A 24 -4.67 -6.38 -2.13
C ALA A 24 -6.18 -6.58 -1.96
N ASP A 25 -6.81 -7.07 -3.02
CA ASP A 25 -8.24 -7.36 -3.09
C ASP A 25 -9.14 -6.16 -2.77
N VAL A 26 -8.79 -5.01 -3.36
CA VAL A 26 -9.60 -3.80 -3.26
C VAL A 26 -10.94 -4.01 -3.99
N PRO A 27 -12.08 -3.75 -3.33
CA PRO A 27 -13.41 -3.91 -3.93
C PRO A 27 -13.61 -3.01 -5.15
N TRP A 28 -14.34 -3.47 -6.16
CA TRP A 28 -14.70 -2.67 -7.35
C TRP A 28 -15.53 -1.42 -7.05
N THR A 29 -16.17 -1.36 -5.88
CA THR A 29 -16.93 -0.19 -5.43
C THR A 29 -16.01 1.00 -5.12
N VAL A 30 -14.76 0.73 -4.74
CA VAL A 30 -13.76 1.76 -4.46
C VAL A 30 -13.40 2.49 -5.76
N SER A 31 -14.00 3.66 -5.91
CA SER A 31 -13.94 4.44 -7.15
C SER A 31 -12.68 5.28 -7.26
N SER A 32 -12.01 5.60 -6.14
CA SER A 32 -10.85 6.47 -6.12
C SER A 32 -9.83 6.08 -5.04
N SER A 33 -8.57 6.45 -5.26
CA SER A 33 -7.53 6.33 -4.25
C SER A 33 -7.77 7.21 -3.02
N GLU A 34 -8.65 8.21 -3.14
CA GLU A 34 -8.99 9.14 -2.06
C GLU A 34 -9.82 8.46 -0.97
N CYS A 35 -10.80 7.62 -1.34
CA CYS A 35 -11.54 6.80 -0.38
C CYS A 35 -10.62 5.91 0.46
N LEU A 36 -9.61 5.31 -0.16
CA LEU A 36 -8.59 4.53 0.55
C LEU A 36 -7.75 5.43 1.46
N LYS A 37 -7.34 6.60 0.96
CA LYS A 37 -6.58 7.56 1.77
C LYS A 37 -7.35 7.96 3.02
N GLU A 38 -8.61 8.36 2.89
CA GLU A 38 -9.46 8.77 4.00
C GLU A 38 -9.66 7.65 5.02
N TYR A 39 -9.88 6.42 4.55
CA TYR A 39 -10.01 5.26 5.42
C TYR A 39 -8.73 4.99 6.22
N PHE A 40 -7.60 4.84 5.52
CA PHE A 40 -6.32 4.52 6.17
C PHE A 40 -5.76 5.68 7.00
N SER A 41 -6.16 6.92 6.71
CA SER A 41 -5.82 8.10 7.51
C SER A 41 -6.36 8.04 8.96
N GLN A 42 -7.33 7.17 9.24
CA GLN A 42 -7.83 6.94 10.61
C GLN A 42 -6.87 6.13 11.47
N PHE A 43 -5.97 5.36 10.85
CA PHE A 43 -5.03 4.47 11.55
C PHE A 43 -3.59 4.99 11.52
N GLY A 44 -3.25 5.85 10.56
CA GLY A 44 -1.93 6.46 10.45
C GLY A 44 -1.87 7.56 9.40
N ALA A 45 -0.83 8.39 9.44
CA ALA A 45 -0.67 9.49 8.50
C ALA A 45 -0.33 8.99 7.08
N VAL A 46 -1.31 9.03 6.17
CA VAL A 46 -1.13 8.65 4.76
C VAL A 46 -0.67 9.84 3.91
N GLN A 47 0.53 9.76 3.33
CA GLN A 47 1.03 10.76 2.39
C GLN A 47 0.41 10.61 1.01
N ARG A 48 0.35 9.39 0.49
CA ARG A 48 -0.05 9.15 -0.91
C ARG A 48 -0.71 7.81 -1.08
N CYS A 49 -1.76 7.76 -1.89
CA CYS A 49 -2.34 6.51 -2.37
C CYS A 49 -2.16 6.43 -3.89
N GLN A 50 -1.88 5.23 -4.38
CA GLN A 50 -1.81 4.92 -5.80
C GLN A 50 -2.71 3.72 -6.07
N LEU A 51 -3.80 3.98 -6.78
CA LEU A 51 -4.75 2.97 -7.22
C LEU A 51 -4.63 2.88 -8.76
N PRO A 52 -3.90 1.89 -9.30
CA PRO A 52 -3.72 1.80 -10.74
C PRO A 52 -5.02 1.39 -11.42
N PHE A 53 -5.36 2.11 -12.48
CA PHE A 53 -6.49 1.82 -13.36
C PHE A 53 -6.03 1.07 -14.61
N ASP A 54 -6.82 0.07 -14.97
CA ASP A 54 -6.73 -0.59 -16.24
C ASP A 54 -7.45 0.27 -17.30
N LYS A 55 -6.72 0.63 -18.36
CA LYS A 55 -7.21 1.58 -19.36
C LYS A 55 -8.23 0.96 -20.32
N ASP A 56 -8.18 -0.35 -20.48
CA ASP A 56 -9.04 -1.09 -21.40
C ASP A 56 -10.42 -1.31 -20.78
N THR A 57 -10.44 -1.67 -19.49
CA THR A 57 -11.68 -1.92 -18.76
C THR A 57 -12.24 -0.69 -18.04
N GLY A 58 -11.40 0.33 -17.80
CA GLY A 58 -11.74 1.52 -17.03
C GLY A 58 -11.82 1.28 -15.52
N PHE A 59 -11.59 0.05 -15.06
CA PHE A 59 -11.62 -0.30 -13.65
C PHE A 59 -10.23 -0.34 -13.03
N HIS A 60 -10.15 -0.20 -11.71
CA HIS A 60 -8.90 -0.37 -10.99
C HIS A 60 -8.41 -1.84 -11.04
N LYS A 61 -7.12 -2.05 -10.80
CA LYS A 61 -6.53 -3.40 -10.80
C LYS A 61 -6.77 -4.18 -9.51
N ARG A 62 -7.75 -3.77 -8.68
CA ARG A 62 -8.05 -4.35 -7.36
C ARG A 62 -6.86 -4.40 -6.38
N TYR A 63 -5.87 -3.55 -6.57
CA TYR A 63 -4.79 -3.35 -5.59
C TYR A 63 -4.44 -1.87 -5.48
N CYS A 64 -3.98 -1.47 -4.30
CA CYS A 64 -3.56 -0.10 -4.01
C CYS A 64 -2.22 -0.12 -3.29
N LEU A 65 -1.38 0.87 -3.61
CA LEU A 65 -0.17 1.16 -2.87
C LEU A 65 -0.39 2.42 -2.03
N ILE A 66 -0.14 2.33 -0.73
CA ILE A 66 -0.34 3.41 0.22
C ILE A 66 1.00 3.77 0.84
N LYS A 67 1.40 5.02 0.72
CA LYS A 67 2.61 5.57 1.30
C LYS A 67 2.26 6.35 2.55
N CYS A 68 2.85 5.95 3.66
CA CYS A 68 2.69 6.58 4.97
C CYS A 68 3.80 7.60 5.24
N ALA A 69 3.58 8.47 6.23
CA ALA A 69 4.56 9.47 6.64
C ALA A 69 5.68 8.87 7.49
N SER A 70 5.38 7.86 8.31
CA SER A 70 6.33 7.18 9.18
C SER A 70 6.18 5.64 9.13
N PRO A 71 7.18 4.88 9.59
CA PRO A 71 7.08 3.43 9.71
C PRO A 71 6.13 3.01 10.84
N GLU A 72 5.95 3.88 11.85
CA GLU A 72 5.00 3.67 12.94
C GLU A 72 3.57 3.72 12.42
N ASP A 73 3.26 4.65 11.50
CA ASP A 73 1.96 4.69 10.81
C ASP A 73 1.69 3.40 10.04
N VAL A 74 2.72 2.86 9.38
CA VAL A 74 2.64 1.56 8.69
C VAL A 74 2.29 0.46 9.67
N GLN A 75 3.00 0.40 10.79
CA GLN A 75 2.74 -0.60 11.81
C GLN A 75 1.33 -0.47 12.41
N ASN A 76 0.84 0.74 12.66
CA ASN A 76 -0.50 1.00 13.17
C ASN A 76 -1.60 0.55 12.20
N ILE A 77 -1.40 0.77 10.90
CA ILE A 77 -2.31 0.29 9.86
C ILE A 77 -2.28 -1.25 9.78
N LEU A 78 -1.09 -1.86 9.93
CA LEU A 78 -0.90 -3.31 9.90
C LEU A 78 -1.35 -4.04 11.17
N GLN A 79 -1.48 -3.35 12.31
CA GLN A 79 -1.96 -3.95 13.56
C GLN A 79 -3.38 -4.53 13.45
N LYS A 80 -4.13 -4.10 12.44
CA LYS A 80 -5.49 -4.58 12.21
C LYS A 80 -5.44 -5.75 11.22
N ASP A 81 -5.79 -6.95 11.67
CA ASP A 81 -5.83 -8.16 10.84
C ASP A 81 -6.84 -8.08 9.68
N SER A 82 -7.78 -7.14 9.74
CA SER A 82 -8.74 -6.93 8.67
C SER A 82 -9.23 -5.49 8.57
N HIS A 83 -9.29 -5.00 7.33
CA HIS A 83 -9.84 -3.71 6.98
C HIS A 83 -11.13 -3.93 6.20
N ILE A 84 -12.18 -3.16 6.51
CA ILE A 84 -13.47 -3.25 5.83
C ILE A 84 -13.72 -1.90 5.17
N LEU A 85 -13.79 -1.91 3.84
CA LEU A 85 -14.08 -0.75 3.00
C LEU A 85 -15.44 -0.97 2.33
N GLU A 86 -16.38 -0.07 2.58
CA GLU A 86 -17.74 -0.10 2.00
C GLU A 86 -18.47 -1.45 2.18
N GLY A 87 -18.29 -2.10 3.33
CA GLY A 87 -18.88 -3.41 3.64
C GLY A 87 -18.17 -4.61 3.01
N SER A 88 -17.10 -4.38 2.24
CA SER A 88 -16.24 -5.43 1.69
C SER A 88 -14.94 -5.53 2.48
N LYS A 89 -14.56 -6.76 2.86
CA LYS A 89 -13.28 -7.02 3.52
C LYS A 89 -12.16 -6.84 2.50
N VAL A 90 -11.16 -6.02 2.87
CA VAL A 90 -9.92 -5.87 2.11
C VAL A 90 -8.90 -6.81 2.72
N ILE A 91 -8.40 -7.71 1.88
CA ILE A 91 -7.96 -9.03 2.33
C ILE A 91 -6.49 -9.08 2.71
N ASP A 92 -5.65 -8.17 2.21
CA ASP A 92 -4.22 -8.27 2.48
C ASP A 92 -3.59 -6.89 2.57
N VAL A 93 -3.31 -6.46 3.80
CA VAL A 93 -2.51 -5.27 4.08
C VAL A 93 -1.20 -5.80 4.62
N ASN A 94 -0.20 -5.90 3.74
CA ASN A 94 1.09 -6.47 4.10
C ASN A 94 2.21 -5.45 3.88
N SER A 95 3.15 -5.41 4.82
CA SER A 95 4.49 -4.92 4.49
C SER A 95 5.14 -5.96 3.57
N PHE A 96 5.77 -5.54 2.48
CA PHE A 96 6.43 -6.47 1.53
C PHE A 96 7.72 -7.10 2.13
N ASN A 97 7.82 -7.17 3.45
CA ASN A 97 8.98 -7.69 4.17
C ASN A 97 8.88 -9.21 4.42
N GLU A 98 7.70 -9.82 4.27
CA GLU A 98 7.46 -11.25 4.57
C GLU A 98 7.18 -12.15 3.35
N ILE A 99 7.08 -11.61 2.13
CA ILE A 99 6.84 -12.41 0.91
C ILE A 99 8.17 -12.76 0.20
N THR A 100 9.23 -13.10 0.95
CA THR A 100 10.50 -13.60 0.38
C THR A 100 10.68 -15.08 0.68
#